data_AF-A0A7Y3ELN6-F1
#
_entry.id   AF-A0A7Y3ELN6-F1
#
_cell.length_a   1.000
_cell.length_b   1.000
_cell.length_c   1.000
_cell.angle_alpha   90.00
_cell.angle_beta   90.00
_cell.angle_gamma   90.00
#
_symmetry.space_group_name_H-M   'P 1'
#
loop_
_entity.id
_entity.type
_entity.pdbx_description
1 polymer ?
#
loop_
_entity_poly.entity_id
_entity_poly.type
_entity_poly.pdbx_seq_one_letter_code
_entity_poly.pdbx_strand_id
1 'polypeptide(L)'
;MSDVVKNVYKLAEALGIPGGFYFNLIKQDDWSSIIKLHALLEAAITYLIVEATNNKKLEDIFSRLELSNLKTGKLAFARKYDLLDKQTISFIRTISEIRNECVHKIGNIGLKLDKYVSSLNKDKRNNFYSAMLVGTPDQIDINGQSISVKEFVSENPKQHIWYVSMYLLEHIYLSQQTAAKEHSYAEFARNIVEESGNVANAKVQIET
;
A
#
# COMPACT_ATOMS: atom_id res chain seq x y z
N MET A 1 -13.28 3.84 17.58
CA MET A 1 -12.28 3.41 16.58
C MET A 1 -12.38 4.33 15.39
N SER A 2 -11.30 5.01 15.00
CA SER A 2 -11.31 5.93 13.84
C SER A 2 -11.59 5.16 12.55
N ASP A 3 -12.06 5.87 11.51
CA ASP A 3 -12.36 5.24 10.22
C ASP A 3 -11.11 4.66 9.55
N VAL A 4 -9.96 5.32 9.70
CA VAL A 4 -8.64 4.80 9.31
C VAL A 4 -8.42 3.38 9.83
N VAL A 5 -8.64 3.18 11.13
CA VAL A 5 -8.43 1.87 11.76
C VAL A 5 -9.42 0.86 11.20
N LYS A 6 -10.70 1.21 11.03
CA LYS A 6 -11.71 0.32 10.42
C LYS A 6 -11.31 -0.09 9.00
N ASN A 7 -10.83 0.84 8.19
CA ASN A 7 -10.43 0.59 6.80
C ASN A 7 -9.27 -0.42 6.73
N VAL A 8 -8.27 -0.27 7.62
CA VAL A 8 -7.16 -1.23 7.72
C VAL A 8 -7.63 -2.63 8.16
N TYR A 9 -8.59 -2.72 9.10
CA TYR A 9 -9.19 -4.01 9.47
C TYR A 9 -9.91 -4.68 8.30
N LYS A 10 -10.66 -3.92 7.50
CA LYS A 10 -11.37 -4.44 6.32
C LYS A 10 -10.42 -4.87 5.21
N LEU A 11 -9.31 -4.14 5.01
CA LEU A 11 -8.25 -4.60 4.10
C LEU A 11 -7.64 -5.91 4.59
N ALA A 12 -7.33 -6.02 5.88
CA ALA A 12 -6.79 -7.25 6.46
C ALA A 12 -7.73 -8.45 6.24
N GLU A 13 -9.05 -8.26 6.41
CA GLU A 13 -10.06 -9.27 6.10
C GLU A 13 -10.05 -9.64 4.61
N ALA A 14 -10.02 -8.67 3.70
CA ALA A 14 -9.95 -8.90 2.25
C ALA A 14 -8.67 -9.66 1.83
N LEU A 15 -7.57 -9.45 2.54
CA LEU A 15 -6.30 -10.16 2.34
C LEU A 15 -6.25 -11.52 3.04
N GLY A 16 -7.30 -11.93 3.77
CA GLY A 16 -7.36 -13.21 4.47
C GLY A 16 -6.40 -13.32 5.66
N ILE A 17 -5.99 -12.19 6.26
CA ILE A 17 -5.09 -12.18 7.43
C ILE A 17 -5.85 -11.75 8.70
N PRO A 18 -5.35 -12.08 9.90
CA PRO A 18 -5.99 -11.67 11.14
C PRO A 18 -6.10 -10.14 11.22
N GLY A 19 -7.29 -9.61 11.55
CA GLY A 19 -7.51 -8.15 11.57
C GLY A 19 -6.53 -7.37 12.46
N GLY A 20 -6.10 -7.95 13.58
CA GLY A 20 -5.13 -7.35 14.49
C GLY A 20 -3.66 -7.48 14.04
N PHE A 21 -3.38 -8.13 12.90
CA PHE A 21 -2.03 -8.43 12.44
C PHE A 21 -1.16 -7.16 12.34
N TYR A 22 -1.64 -6.16 11.59
CA TYR A 22 -0.91 -4.92 11.36
C TYR A 22 -0.68 -4.13 12.66
N PHE A 23 -1.70 -4.00 13.50
CA PHE A 23 -1.61 -3.27 14.77
C PHE A 23 -0.65 -3.95 15.76
N ASN A 24 -0.49 -5.27 15.68
CA ASN A 24 0.46 -5.99 16.50
C ASN A 24 1.92 -5.88 16.00
N LEU A 25 2.16 -5.38 14.78
CA LEU A 25 3.53 -5.21 14.27
C LEU A 25 4.34 -4.23 15.13
N ILE A 26 3.73 -3.17 15.66
CA ILE A 26 4.43 -2.19 16.49
C ILE A 26 5.02 -2.80 17.77
N LYS A 27 4.41 -3.89 18.27
CA LYS A 27 4.80 -4.57 19.51
C LYS A 27 5.93 -5.59 19.34
N GLN A 28 6.27 -5.94 18.11
CA GLN A 28 7.31 -6.93 17.81
C GLN A 28 8.71 -6.30 17.82
N ASP A 29 9.78 -7.08 17.69
CA ASP A 29 11.10 -6.52 17.44
C ASP A 29 11.19 -5.94 16.01
N ASP A 30 12.11 -5.01 15.78
CA ASP A 30 12.22 -4.27 14.51
C ASP A 30 12.43 -5.20 13.29
N TRP A 31 13.22 -6.28 13.46
CA TRP A 31 13.48 -7.25 12.40
C TRP A 31 12.18 -7.97 12.00
N SER A 32 11.45 -8.52 12.98
CA SER A 32 10.15 -9.17 12.74
C SER A 32 9.12 -8.20 12.18
N SER A 33 9.07 -6.97 12.71
CA SER A 33 8.16 -5.92 12.25
C SER A 33 8.37 -5.60 10.77
N ILE A 34 9.62 -5.40 10.34
CA ILE A 34 9.95 -5.04 8.94
C ILE A 34 9.64 -6.17 7.97
N ILE A 35 10.01 -7.41 8.30
CA ILE A 35 9.75 -8.57 7.42
C ILE A 35 8.25 -8.77 7.23
N LYS A 36 7.48 -8.76 8.32
CA LYS A 36 6.03 -8.97 8.27
C LYS A 36 5.30 -7.79 7.63
N LEU A 37 5.78 -6.57 7.85
CA LEU A 37 5.26 -5.39 7.17
C LEU A 37 5.51 -5.48 5.66
N HIS A 38 6.71 -5.87 5.24
CA HIS A 38 7.05 -6.04 3.82
C HIS A 38 6.13 -7.07 3.14
N ALA A 39 5.91 -8.22 3.79
CA ALA A 39 4.98 -9.24 3.30
C ALA A 39 3.52 -8.72 3.19
N LEU A 40 3.07 -7.94 4.18
CA LEU A 40 1.76 -7.30 4.13
C LEU A 40 1.64 -6.30 2.98
N LEU A 41 2.64 -5.44 2.78
CA LEU A 41 2.68 -4.51 1.65
C LEU A 41 2.68 -5.27 0.33
N GLU A 42 3.40 -6.39 0.24
CA GLU A 42 3.42 -7.21 -0.97
C GLU A 42 2.04 -7.78 -1.31
N ALA A 43 1.31 -8.29 -0.32
CA ALA A 43 -0.06 -8.76 -0.49
C ALA A 43 -1.01 -7.61 -0.86
N ALA A 44 -0.93 -6.47 -0.16
CA ALA A 44 -1.78 -5.31 -0.40
C ALA A 44 -1.58 -4.69 -1.79
N ILE A 45 -0.34 -4.63 -2.28
CA ILE A 45 -0.05 -4.16 -3.65
C ILE A 45 -0.50 -5.17 -4.70
N THR A 46 -0.40 -6.48 -4.43
CA THR A 46 -0.96 -7.51 -5.32
C THR A 46 -2.47 -7.33 -5.46
N TYR A 47 -3.16 -7.17 -4.32
CA TYR A 47 -4.59 -6.90 -4.27
C TYR A 47 -4.96 -5.64 -5.08
N LEU A 48 -4.23 -4.54 -4.90
CA LEU A 48 -4.44 -3.29 -5.64
C LEU A 48 -4.32 -3.48 -7.17
N ILE A 49 -3.31 -4.23 -7.63
CA ILE A 49 -3.07 -4.44 -9.08
C ILE A 49 -4.14 -5.38 -9.68
N VAL A 50 -4.53 -6.44 -8.96
CA VAL A 50 -5.58 -7.36 -9.42
C VAL A 50 -6.89 -6.60 -9.66
N GLU A 51 -7.26 -5.74 -8.72
CA GLU A 51 -8.47 -4.92 -8.84
C GLU A 51 -8.35 -3.91 -10.00
N ALA A 52 -7.21 -3.22 -10.12
CA ALA A 52 -6.98 -2.25 -11.21
C ALA A 52 -7.00 -2.87 -12.61
N THR A 53 -6.63 -4.14 -12.73
CA THR A 53 -6.67 -4.88 -14.01
C THR A 53 -8.01 -5.56 -14.27
N ASN A 54 -8.89 -5.58 -13.26
CA ASN A 54 -10.16 -6.32 -13.26
C ASN A 54 -10.01 -7.76 -13.77
N ASN A 55 -8.89 -8.40 -13.45
CA ASN A 55 -8.57 -9.72 -13.97
C ASN A 55 -8.00 -10.62 -12.88
N LYS A 56 -8.92 -11.20 -12.09
CA LYS A 56 -8.59 -12.13 -11.01
C LYS A 56 -7.79 -13.36 -11.47
N LYS A 57 -7.86 -13.71 -12.76
CA LYS A 57 -7.05 -14.82 -13.31
C LYS A 57 -5.54 -14.52 -13.33
N LEU A 58 -5.14 -13.25 -13.17
CA LEU A 58 -3.74 -12.84 -13.10
C LEU A 58 -3.20 -12.76 -11.67
N GLU A 59 -4.02 -13.02 -10.65
CA GLU A 59 -3.63 -12.90 -9.25
C GLU A 59 -2.44 -13.82 -8.92
N ASP A 60 -2.45 -15.05 -9.41
CA ASP A 60 -1.37 -16.01 -9.20
C ASP A 60 -0.05 -15.53 -9.83
N ILE A 61 -0.10 -14.93 -11.02
CA ILE A 61 1.05 -14.33 -11.70
C ILE A 61 1.55 -13.13 -10.90
N PHE A 62 0.67 -12.20 -10.54
CA PHE A 62 1.06 -11.01 -9.79
C PHE A 62 1.65 -11.38 -8.44
N SER A 63 1.10 -12.36 -7.73
CA SER A 63 1.61 -12.79 -6.42
C SER A 63 3.09 -13.22 -6.46
N ARG A 64 3.54 -13.81 -7.57
CA ARG A 64 4.92 -14.31 -7.77
C ARG A 64 5.92 -13.24 -8.18
N LEU A 65 5.46 -12.06 -8.59
CA LEU A 65 6.36 -10.95 -8.92
C LEU A 65 7.03 -10.39 -7.67
N GLU A 66 8.29 -10.00 -7.77
CA GLU A 66 8.94 -9.26 -6.68
C GLU A 66 8.26 -7.89 -6.48
N LEU A 67 8.22 -7.40 -5.24
CA LEU A 67 7.57 -6.13 -4.94
C LEU A 67 8.26 -4.93 -5.61
N SER A 68 9.56 -4.73 -5.34
CA SER A 68 10.21 -3.42 -5.50
C SER A 68 10.88 -3.12 -6.85
N ASN A 69 10.93 -4.08 -7.78
CA ASN A 69 11.58 -3.84 -9.08
C ASN A 69 10.72 -2.93 -9.97
N LEU A 70 11.29 -1.77 -10.36
CA LEU A 70 10.59 -0.75 -11.14
C LEU A 70 10.48 -1.06 -12.65
N LYS A 71 11.05 -2.16 -13.12
CA LYS A 71 10.97 -2.61 -14.52
C LYS A 71 10.01 -3.77 -14.67
N THR A 72 10.07 -4.74 -13.77
CA THR A 72 9.38 -6.04 -13.89
C THR A 72 8.58 -6.45 -12.66
N GLY A 73 8.73 -5.75 -11.53
CA GLY A 73 8.04 -6.06 -10.28
C GLY A 73 6.67 -5.40 -10.14
N LYS A 74 6.00 -5.66 -9.01
CA LYS A 74 4.66 -5.12 -8.69
C LYS A 74 4.61 -3.59 -8.76
N LEU A 75 5.65 -2.90 -8.27
CA LEU A 75 5.72 -1.44 -8.36
C LEU A 75 5.82 -0.91 -9.81
N ALA A 76 6.28 -1.71 -10.77
CA ALA A 76 6.26 -1.31 -12.18
C ALA A 76 4.81 -1.22 -12.70
N PHE A 77 3.96 -2.17 -12.34
CA PHE A 77 2.54 -2.17 -12.65
C PHE A 77 1.81 -1.05 -11.92
N ALA A 78 1.99 -0.93 -10.60
CA ALA A 78 1.36 0.12 -9.81
C ALA A 78 1.66 1.53 -10.38
N ARG A 79 2.89 1.77 -10.84
CA ARG A 79 3.25 3.02 -11.52
C ARG A 79 2.61 3.17 -12.90
N LYS A 80 2.53 2.09 -13.69
CA LYS A 80 2.01 2.15 -15.07
C LYS A 80 0.49 2.35 -15.11
N TYR A 81 -0.21 1.85 -14.10
CA TYR A 81 -1.64 2.09 -13.89
C TYR A 81 -1.93 3.32 -13.03
N ASP A 82 -0.91 4.12 -12.68
CA ASP A 82 -1.03 5.32 -11.84
C ASP A 82 -1.73 5.08 -10.50
N LEU A 83 -1.54 3.89 -9.91
CA LEU A 83 -2.18 3.46 -8.67
C LEU A 83 -1.48 4.03 -7.43
N LEU A 84 -0.21 4.40 -7.56
CA LEU A 84 0.62 4.93 -6.50
C LEU A 84 1.48 6.08 -7.02
N ASP A 85 1.57 7.15 -6.24
CA ASP A 85 2.45 8.26 -6.54
C ASP A 85 3.94 7.90 -6.35
N LYS A 86 4.82 8.78 -6.84
CA LYS A 86 6.28 8.59 -6.76
C LYS A 86 6.78 8.47 -5.31
N GLN A 87 6.14 9.20 -4.39
CA GLN A 87 6.53 9.29 -3.00
C GLN A 87 6.25 7.96 -2.27
N THR A 88 5.08 7.38 -2.51
CA THR A 88 4.64 6.08 -2.00
C THR A 88 5.47 4.94 -2.57
N ILE A 89 5.80 4.99 -3.87
CA ILE A 89 6.73 4.04 -4.50
C ILE A 89 8.11 4.10 -3.81
N SER A 90 8.61 5.30 -3.49
CA SER A 90 9.88 5.50 -2.77
C SER A 90 9.85 4.89 -1.36
N PHE A 91 8.74 5.07 -0.63
CA PHE A 91 8.52 4.46 0.67
C PHE A 91 8.60 2.92 0.60
N ILE A 92 7.81 2.28 -0.27
CA ILE A 92 7.76 0.82 -0.39
C ILE A 92 9.13 0.25 -0.79
N ARG A 93 9.85 0.95 -1.67
CA ARG A 93 11.23 0.60 -2.02
C ARG A 93 12.16 0.65 -0.81
N THR A 94 12.08 1.72 -0.02
CA THR A 94 12.88 1.87 1.20
C THR A 94 12.63 0.72 2.16
N ILE A 95 11.37 0.31 2.37
CA ILE A 95 11.04 -0.86 3.21
C ILE A 95 11.63 -2.15 2.62
N SER A 96 11.59 -2.32 1.30
CA SER A 96 12.16 -3.49 0.61
C SER A 96 13.69 -3.55 0.77
N GLU A 97 14.37 -2.40 0.70
CA GLU A 97 15.82 -2.29 0.92
C GLU A 97 16.19 -2.68 2.37
N ILE A 98 15.44 -2.20 3.37
CA ILE A 98 15.65 -2.59 4.78
C ILE A 98 15.40 -4.09 4.97
N ARG A 99 14.33 -4.62 4.38
CA ARG A 99 14.02 -6.06 4.44
C ARG A 99 15.14 -6.90 3.81
N ASN A 100 15.72 -6.46 2.71
CA ASN A 100 16.85 -7.15 2.08
C ASN A 100 18.06 -7.24 3.03
N GLU A 101 18.37 -6.17 3.76
CA GLU A 101 19.40 -6.23 4.81
C GLU A 101 19.03 -7.19 5.95
N CYS A 102 17.74 -7.32 6.29
CA CYS A 102 17.26 -8.26 7.32
C CYS A 102 17.43 -9.74 6.92
N VAL A 103 17.21 -10.09 5.64
CA VAL A 103 17.16 -11.49 5.18
C VAL A 103 18.46 -12.00 4.56
N HIS A 104 19.29 -11.13 3.95
CA HIS A 104 20.54 -11.57 3.32
C HIS A 104 21.69 -11.78 4.32
N LYS A 105 21.56 -11.27 5.54
CA LYS A 105 22.55 -11.42 6.62
C LYS A 105 21.83 -11.93 7.85
N ILE A 106 21.84 -13.25 8.07
CA ILE A 106 21.18 -13.85 9.24
C ILE A 106 21.71 -13.29 10.59
N GLY A 107 22.95 -12.77 10.61
CA GLY A 107 23.49 -12.02 11.75
C GLY A 107 22.71 -10.73 12.10
N ASN A 108 21.83 -10.25 11.21
CA ASN A 108 21.00 -9.07 11.42
C ASN A 108 19.65 -9.39 12.09
N ILE A 109 19.43 -10.59 12.65
CA ILE A 109 18.24 -10.91 13.46
C ILE A 109 18.03 -9.87 14.59
N GLY A 110 19.10 -9.22 15.05
CA GLY A 110 19.06 -8.13 16.04
C GLY A 110 18.96 -6.72 15.45
N LEU A 111 18.55 -6.53 14.19
CA LEU A 111 18.45 -5.20 13.57
C LEU A 111 17.66 -4.25 14.47
N LYS A 112 18.19 -3.03 14.62
CA LYS A 112 17.53 -1.91 15.30
C LYS A 112 17.42 -0.75 14.32
N LEU A 113 16.22 -0.24 14.09
CA LEU A 113 15.94 0.75 13.07
C LEU A 113 16.65 2.08 13.34
N ASP A 114 16.76 2.49 14.61
CA ASP A 114 17.53 3.68 15.04
C ASP A 114 19.02 3.56 14.64
N LYS A 115 19.62 2.39 14.87
CA LYS A 115 21.01 2.10 14.48
C LYS A 115 21.17 2.01 12.98
N TYR A 116 20.22 1.37 12.30
CA TYR A 116 20.20 1.30 10.84
C TYR A 116 20.20 2.72 10.23
N VAL A 117 19.24 3.57 10.60
CA VAL A 117 19.12 4.94 10.09
C VAL A 117 20.36 5.77 10.42
N SER A 118 20.89 5.64 11.64
CA SER A 118 22.10 6.33 12.08
C SER A 118 23.37 5.90 11.34
N SER A 119 23.40 4.66 10.82
CA SER A 119 24.53 4.13 10.04
C SER A 119 24.53 4.58 8.59
N LEU A 120 23.40 5.08 8.07
CA LEU A 120 23.30 5.54 6.69
C LEU A 120 24.19 6.78 6.47
N ASN A 121 24.88 6.82 5.33
CA ASN A 121 25.56 8.03 4.88
C ASN A 121 24.56 9.17 4.60
N LYS A 122 25.04 10.40 4.44
CA LYS A 122 24.21 11.60 4.31
C LYS A 122 23.14 11.46 3.20
N ASP A 123 23.52 10.96 2.03
CA ASP A 123 22.63 10.85 0.88
C ASP A 123 21.56 9.78 1.08
N LYS A 124 21.95 8.58 1.55
CA LYS A 124 21.00 7.51 1.86
C LYS A 124 20.04 7.91 2.97
N ARG A 125 20.53 8.63 3.97
CA ARG A 125 19.71 9.12 5.09
C ARG A 125 18.70 10.17 4.63
N ASN A 126 19.11 11.09 3.75
CA ASN A 126 18.18 12.04 3.15
C ASN A 126 17.12 11.33 2.30
N ASN A 127 17.51 10.35 1.48
CA ASN A 127 16.55 9.55 0.71
C ASN A 127 15.56 8.80 1.61
N PHE A 128 16.05 8.22 2.71
CA PHE A 128 15.21 7.60 3.73
C PHE A 128 14.19 8.60 4.29
N TYR A 129 14.64 9.78 4.74
CA TYR A 129 13.72 10.80 5.28
C TYR A 129 12.71 11.29 4.24
N SER A 130 13.15 11.55 3.01
CA SER A 130 12.25 11.92 1.93
C SER A 130 11.20 10.84 1.71
N ALA A 131 11.57 9.55 1.69
CA ALA A 131 10.64 8.44 1.54
C ALA A 131 9.59 8.36 2.67
N MET A 132 9.90 8.87 3.87
CA MET A 132 9.00 8.88 5.02
C MET A 132 7.96 10.00 5.02
N LEU A 133 7.97 10.89 4.03
CA LEU A 133 7.04 12.03 3.96
C LEU A 133 5.65 11.69 3.38
N VAL A 134 5.40 10.41 3.06
CA VAL A 134 4.11 9.98 2.48
C VAL A 134 2.98 10.22 3.49
N GLY A 135 1.99 11.03 3.11
CA GLY A 135 0.80 11.28 3.92
C GLY A 135 1.08 11.98 5.26
N THR A 136 2.24 12.62 5.40
CA THR A 136 2.64 13.33 6.63
C THR A 136 2.79 14.83 6.37
N PRO A 137 2.29 15.70 7.25
CA PRO A 137 2.63 17.12 7.23
C PRO A 137 4.13 17.32 7.52
N ASP A 138 4.74 18.43 7.10
CA ASP A 138 6.16 18.71 7.33
C ASP A 138 6.54 18.85 8.82
N GLN A 139 5.55 19.19 9.66
CA GLN A 139 5.66 19.38 11.09
C GLN A 139 4.63 18.53 11.82
N ILE A 140 5.03 17.96 12.95
CA ILE A 140 4.16 17.20 13.85
C ILE A 140 4.08 17.96 15.16
N ASP A 141 2.87 18.15 15.68
CA ASP A 141 2.67 18.67 17.04
C ASP A 141 2.73 17.51 18.04
N ILE A 142 3.69 17.57 18.96
CA ILE A 142 3.76 16.67 20.10
C ILE A 142 3.73 17.51 21.37
N ASN A 143 2.65 17.37 22.14
CA ASN A 143 2.44 18.08 23.41
C ASN A 143 2.56 19.61 23.30
N GLY A 144 2.11 20.20 22.19
CA GLY A 144 2.18 21.64 21.92
C GLY A 144 3.53 22.11 21.37
N GLN A 145 4.46 21.19 21.09
CA GLN A 145 5.72 21.49 20.43
C GLN A 145 5.69 21.02 18.97
N SER A 146 5.90 21.95 18.05
CA SER A 146 6.12 21.65 16.63
C SER A 146 7.52 21.09 16.44
N ILE A 147 7.60 19.83 16.00
CA ILE A 147 8.85 19.18 15.62
C ILE A 147 8.81 18.81 14.13
N SER A 148 9.98 18.83 13.48
CA SER A 148 10.05 18.40 12.09
C SER A 148 9.85 16.88 11.99
N VAL A 149 9.20 16.41 10.91
CA VAL A 149 9.09 14.94 10.66
C VAL A 149 10.46 14.28 10.65
N LYS A 150 11.47 14.95 10.10
CA LYS A 150 12.84 14.43 10.04
C LYS A 150 13.41 14.16 11.43
N GLU A 151 13.20 15.08 12.37
CA GLU A 151 13.61 14.93 13.76
C GLU A 151 12.87 13.77 14.41
N PHE A 152 11.53 13.74 14.30
CA PHE A 152 10.71 12.66 14.83
C PHE A 152 11.14 11.28 14.30
N VAL A 153 11.32 11.15 12.99
CA VAL A 153 11.73 9.90 12.31
C VAL A 153 13.11 9.44 12.76
N SER A 154 14.02 10.36 13.04
CA SER A 154 15.38 10.00 13.49
C SER A 154 15.38 9.34 14.87
N GLU A 155 14.45 9.74 15.73
CA GLU A 155 14.31 9.21 17.09
C GLU A 155 13.33 8.02 17.16
N ASN A 156 12.31 8.01 16.30
CA ASN A 156 11.19 7.07 16.33
C ASN A 156 10.93 6.42 14.96
N PRO A 157 11.95 5.84 14.29
CA PRO A 157 11.83 5.38 12.90
C PRO A 157 10.78 4.27 12.74
N LYS A 158 10.66 3.37 13.73
CA LYS A 158 9.68 2.28 13.69
C LYS A 158 8.25 2.80 13.80
N GLN A 159 7.99 3.71 14.74
CA GLN A 159 6.69 4.32 14.95
C GLN A 159 6.24 5.05 13.69
N HIS A 160 7.16 5.76 13.04
CA HIS A 160 6.86 6.49 11.81
C HIS A 160 6.65 5.56 10.61
N ILE A 161 7.50 4.53 10.42
CA ILE A 161 7.28 3.50 9.39
C ILE A 161 5.91 2.84 9.58
N TRP A 162 5.56 2.53 10.83
CA TRP A 162 4.25 2.00 11.15
C TRP A 162 3.17 3.00 10.72
N TYR A 163 3.19 4.25 11.17
CA TYR A 163 2.22 5.29 10.79
C TYR A 163 2.05 5.42 9.26
N VAL A 164 3.15 5.58 8.52
CA VAL A 164 3.12 5.73 7.06
C VAL A 164 2.53 4.50 6.38
N SER A 165 2.80 3.31 6.92
CA SER A 165 2.19 2.08 6.42
C SER A 165 0.68 2.04 6.68
N MET A 166 0.19 2.59 7.80
CA MET A 166 -1.24 2.69 8.09
C MET A 166 -1.95 3.52 7.02
N TYR A 167 -1.37 4.70 6.73
CA TYR A 167 -1.86 5.61 5.70
C TYR A 167 -1.92 4.92 4.34
N LEU A 168 -0.86 4.21 3.95
CA LEU A 168 -0.82 3.47 2.69
C LEU A 168 -1.86 2.35 2.64
N LEU A 169 -2.00 1.54 3.69
CA LEU A 169 -2.98 0.46 3.74
C LEU A 169 -4.41 1.00 3.67
N GLU A 170 -4.71 2.09 4.36
CA GLU A 170 -5.99 2.78 4.22
C GLU A 170 -6.20 3.27 2.78
N HIS A 171 -5.21 3.95 2.19
CA HIS A 171 -5.31 4.45 0.83
C HIS A 171 -5.60 3.31 -0.16
N ILE A 172 -4.93 2.17 -0.06
CA ILE A 172 -5.17 1.00 -0.90
C ILE A 172 -6.63 0.54 -0.78
N TYR A 173 -7.14 0.45 0.45
CA TYR A 173 -8.52 0.06 0.69
C TYR A 173 -9.51 1.06 0.08
N LEU A 174 -9.29 2.36 0.27
CA LEU A 174 -10.16 3.40 -0.27
C LEU A 174 -10.13 3.44 -1.81
N SER A 175 -8.96 3.30 -2.42
CA SER A 175 -8.82 3.19 -3.88
C SER A 175 -9.63 2.02 -4.43
N GLN A 176 -9.63 0.87 -3.75
CA GLN A 176 -10.44 -0.27 -4.14
C GLN A 176 -11.93 0.03 -4.07
N GLN A 177 -12.39 0.67 -2.98
CA GLN A 177 -13.80 0.99 -2.83
C GLN A 177 -14.30 1.97 -3.89
N THR A 178 -13.44 2.89 -4.33
CA THR A 178 -13.74 3.77 -5.46
C THR A 178 -13.83 2.99 -6.77
N ALA A 179 -12.84 2.15 -7.07
CA ALA A 179 -12.83 1.34 -8.30
C ALA A 179 -14.04 0.38 -8.38
N ALA A 180 -14.41 -0.26 -7.28
CA ALA A 180 -15.57 -1.14 -7.21
C ALA A 180 -16.89 -0.39 -7.52
N LYS A 181 -17.03 0.84 -7.00
CA LYS A 181 -18.19 1.69 -7.29
C LYS A 181 -18.22 2.10 -8.76
N GLU A 182 -17.09 2.56 -9.31
CA GLU A 182 -16.99 2.92 -10.72
C GLU A 182 -17.35 1.76 -11.64
N HIS A 183 -16.90 0.54 -11.31
CA HIS A 183 -17.27 -0.66 -12.05
C HIS A 183 -18.78 -0.95 -11.97
N SER A 184 -19.37 -0.86 -10.77
CA SER A 184 -20.81 -1.07 -10.60
C SER A 184 -21.64 -0.07 -11.41
N TYR A 185 -21.25 1.20 -11.44
CA TYR A 185 -21.89 2.21 -12.29
C TYR A 185 -21.75 1.89 -13.79
N ALA A 186 -20.56 1.44 -14.22
CA ALA A 186 -20.33 1.08 -15.61
C ALA A 186 -21.16 -0.13 -16.06
N GLU A 187 -21.35 -1.14 -15.20
CA GLU A 187 -22.23 -2.28 -15.47
C GLU A 187 -23.70 -1.86 -15.53
N PHE A 188 -24.15 -1.07 -14.55
CA PHE A 188 -25.50 -0.53 -14.55
C PHE A 188 -25.80 0.26 -15.83
N ALA A 189 -24.88 1.12 -16.25
CA ALA A 189 -25.02 1.89 -17.49
C ALA A 189 -25.09 0.98 -18.74
N ARG A 190 -24.27 -0.08 -18.81
CA ARG A 190 -24.33 -1.06 -19.91
C ARG A 190 -25.69 -1.77 -19.97
N ASN A 191 -26.19 -2.22 -18.83
CA ASN A 191 -27.48 -2.92 -18.76
C ASN A 191 -28.64 -2.03 -19.26
N ILE A 192 -28.66 -0.75 -18.88
CA ILE A 192 -29.67 0.20 -19.38
C ILE A 192 -29.62 0.34 -20.92
N VAL A 193 -28.42 0.42 -21.49
CA VAL A 193 -28.24 0.55 -22.94
C VAL A 193 -28.70 -0.72 -23.66
N GLU A 194 -28.36 -1.91 -23.14
CA GLU A 194 -28.79 -3.20 -23.69
C GLU A 194 -30.31 -3.37 -23.62
N GLU A 195 -30.93 -3.05 -22.49
CA GLU A 195 -32.39 -3.08 -22.34
C GLU A 195 -33.07 -2.10 -23.30
N SER A 196 -32.54 -0.88 -23.42
CA SER A 196 -33.10 0.14 -24.32
C SER A 196 -32.95 -0.24 -25.80
N GLY A 197 -31.82 -0.85 -26.18
CA GLY A 197 -31.58 -1.36 -27.52
C GLY A 197 -32.48 -2.55 -27.87
N ASN A 198 -32.69 -3.47 -26.92
CA ASN A 198 -33.62 -4.59 -27.07
C ASN A 198 -35.07 -4.13 -27.23
N VAL A 199 -35.51 -3.11 -26.48
CA VAL A 199 -36.85 -2.52 -26.62
C VAL A 199 -37.02 -1.83 -27.98
N ALA A 200 -36.01 -1.14 -28.48
CA ALA A 200 -36.05 -0.51 -29.80
C ALA A 200 -36.16 -1.56 -30.92
N ASN A 201 -35.37 -2.64 -30.85
CA ASN A 201 -35.41 -3.73 -31.82
C ASN A 201 -36.74 -4.51 -31.80
N ALA A 202 -37.34 -4.70 -30.62
CA ALA A 202 -38.64 -5.36 -30.48
C ALA A 202 -39.79 -4.54 -31.09
N LYS A 203 -39.73 -3.20 -31.03
CA LYS A 203 -40.74 -2.34 -31.67
C LYS A 203 -40.67 -2.38 -33.20
N VAL A 204 -39.46 -2.43 -33.77
CA VAL A 204 -39.27 -2.50 -35.23
C VAL A 204 -39.84 -3.81 -35.82
N GLN A 205 -39.76 -4.93 -35.09
CA GLN A 205 -40.29 -6.22 -35.55
C GLN A 205 -41.83 -6.34 -35.50
N ILE A 206 -42.51 -5.47 -34.76
CA ILE A 206 -43.99 -5.47 -34.67
C ILE A 206 -44.62 -4.63 -35.80
N GLU A 207 -43.84 -3.75 -36.44
CA GLU A 207 -44.31 -2.84 -37.51
C GLU A 207 -44.02 -3.35 -38.94
N THR A 208 -43.45 -4.55 -39.10
CA THR A 208 -43.23 -5.25 -40.39
C THR A 208 -44.10 -6.49 -40.52
#